data_AF-A0A957DLZ2-F1
#
_entry.id   AF-A0A957DLZ2-F1
#
_cell.length_a   1.000
_cell.length_b   1.000
_cell.length_c   1.000
_cell.angle_alpha   90.00
_cell.angle_beta   90.00
_cell.angle_gamma   90.00
#
_symmetry.space_group_name_H-M   'P 1'
#
loop_
_entity.id
_entity.type
_entity.pdbx_description
1 polymer ?
#
loop_
_entity_poly.entity_id
_entity_poly.type
_entity_poly.pdbx_seq_one_letter_code
_entity_poly.pdbx_strand_id
1 'polypeptide(L)'
;MATVSTLVELFGISKHTARTWAREFAPYLSAGAAPPRGERRRFSEDDLTVFALVAYLRGQNASYADIHDALAAGDRMNVPQPTRELVVSGRTGTNVPLMPSPDFAPVEIFQLFAEKLTQQYQAQIRELRDEIERIGRERDYFRDQYEARYQEIKDAQARVLQAETTIARQETELANLSNLQQQLKEERTARMNVMNQLAAAQAKAEKMEALLDSGQQQDKGGRSLFARK
;
A
#
# COMPACT_ATOMS: atom_id res chain seq x y z
N MET A 1 -17.46 14.79 35.64
CA MET A 1 -16.25 14.72 34.78
C MET A 1 -15.77 13.28 34.72
N ALA A 2 -15.74 12.72 33.52
CA ALA A 2 -15.33 11.34 33.26
C ALA A 2 -13.80 11.20 33.24
N THR A 3 -13.31 9.99 33.48
CA THR A 3 -11.88 9.66 33.42
C THR A 3 -11.60 8.65 32.31
N VAL A 4 -10.31 8.34 32.08
CA VAL A 4 -9.93 7.32 31.08
C VAL A 4 -10.57 5.96 31.38
N SER A 5 -10.74 5.58 32.65
CA SER A 5 -11.44 4.33 33.01
C SER A 5 -12.90 4.36 32.57
N THR A 6 -13.57 5.50 32.73
CA THR A 6 -14.95 5.69 32.28
C THR A 6 -15.08 5.50 30.76
N LEU A 7 -14.15 6.03 29.96
CA LEU A 7 -14.15 5.81 28.50
C LEU A 7 -13.98 4.35 28.11
N VAL A 8 -13.11 3.63 28.83
CA VAL A 8 -12.85 2.20 28.60
C VAL A 8 -14.10 1.38 28.84
N GLU A 9 -14.81 1.64 29.95
CA GLU A 9 -16.06 0.96 30.28
C GLU A 9 -17.18 1.32 29.30
N LEU A 10 -17.28 2.58 28.91
CA LEU A 10 -18.38 3.11 28.09
C LEU A 10 -18.31 2.66 26.63
N PHE A 11 -17.10 2.60 26.06
CA PHE A 11 -16.88 2.34 24.64
C PHE A 11 -16.21 0.99 24.37
N GLY A 12 -15.89 0.21 25.41
CA GLY A 12 -15.22 -1.09 25.26
C GLY A 12 -13.80 -0.99 24.68
N ILE A 13 -13.14 0.17 24.78
CA ILE A 13 -11.81 0.41 24.20
C ILE A 13 -10.70 0.19 25.24
N SER A 14 -9.46 -0.03 24.79
CA SER A 14 -8.33 -0.15 25.71
C SER A 14 -7.94 1.22 26.31
N LYS A 15 -7.33 1.22 27.52
CA LYS A 15 -6.76 2.45 28.13
C LYS A 15 -5.70 3.11 27.24
N HIS A 16 -5.01 2.35 26.39
CA HIS A 16 -4.03 2.90 25.46
C HIS A 16 -4.76 3.64 24.33
N THR A 17 -5.74 3.00 23.70
CA THR A 17 -6.60 3.59 22.66
C THR A 17 -7.25 4.89 23.11
N ALA A 18 -7.85 4.90 24.30
CA ALA A 18 -8.46 6.11 24.87
C ALA A 18 -7.47 7.29 25.01
N ARG A 19 -6.20 7.02 25.36
CA ARG A 19 -5.16 8.06 25.46
C ARG A 19 -4.70 8.54 24.10
N THR A 20 -4.60 7.63 23.13
CA THR A 20 -4.24 7.96 21.75
C THR A 20 -5.31 8.84 21.12
N TRP A 21 -6.58 8.45 21.23
CA TRP A 21 -7.70 9.24 20.73
C TRP A 21 -7.81 10.60 21.41
N ALA A 22 -7.58 10.68 22.73
CA ALA A 22 -7.55 11.97 23.43
C ALA A 22 -6.45 12.92 22.92
N ARG A 23 -5.35 12.39 22.35
CA ARG A 23 -4.31 13.21 21.73
C ARG A 23 -4.67 13.58 20.29
N GLU A 24 -5.15 12.61 19.52
CA GLU A 24 -5.51 12.77 18.11
C GLU A 24 -6.61 13.83 17.92
N PHE A 25 -7.68 13.70 18.72
CA PHE A 25 -8.86 14.57 18.63
C PHE A 25 -8.83 15.74 19.60
N ALA A 26 -7.66 16.06 20.18
CA ALA A 26 -7.49 17.18 21.11
C ALA A 26 -8.10 18.52 20.62
N PRO A 27 -8.07 18.87 19.31
CA PRO A 27 -8.69 20.11 18.83
C PRO A 27 -10.20 20.22 19.05
N TYR A 28 -10.92 19.10 19.19
CA TYR A 28 -12.38 19.07 19.39
C TYR A 28 -12.77 18.73 20.83
N LEU A 29 -11.79 18.57 21.72
CA LEU A 29 -12.00 18.21 23.11
C LEU A 29 -11.73 19.41 24.02
N SER A 30 -12.24 19.34 25.24
CA SER A 30 -11.96 20.31 26.28
C SER A 30 -10.48 20.32 26.67
N ALA A 31 -9.99 21.45 27.19
CA ALA A 31 -8.59 21.60 27.59
C ALA A 31 -8.12 20.55 28.62
N GLY A 32 -9.04 19.99 29.42
CA GLY A 32 -8.74 18.94 30.40
C GLY A 32 -8.59 17.52 29.80
N ALA A 33 -8.98 17.31 28.54
CA ALA A 33 -8.94 16.02 27.87
C ALA A 33 -7.53 15.65 27.38
N ALA A 34 -6.71 16.65 27.05
CA ALA A 34 -5.32 16.49 26.59
C ALA A 34 -4.34 17.35 27.42
N PRO A 35 -4.23 17.14 28.74
CA PRO A 35 -3.38 17.97 29.59
C PRO A 35 -1.90 17.64 29.37
N PRO A 36 -1.00 18.55 29.78
CA PRO A 36 0.44 18.34 29.72
C PRO A 36 0.91 17.14 30.55
N ARG A 37 2.17 16.74 30.35
CA ARG A 37 2.76 15.55 30.97
C ARG A 37 2.72 15.67 32.50
N GLY A 38 2.20 14.65 33.17
CA GLY A 38 2.11 14.56 34.63
C GLY A 38 0.69 14.76 35.17
N GLU A 39 -0.21 15.34 34.38
CA GLU A 39 -1.59 15.58 34.79
C GLU A 39 -2.56 14.48 34.34
N ARG A 40 -3.66 14.34 35.08
CA ARG A 40 -4.71 13.35 34.82
C ARG A 40 -5.72 13.91 33.82
N ARG A 41 -6.04 13.12 32.80
CA ARG A 41 -7.08 13.44 31.79
C ARG A 41 -8.46 13.44 32.44
N ARG A 42 -9.23 14.49 32.15
CA ARG A 42 -10.62 14.66 32.57
C ARG A 42 -11.44 15.00 31.34
N PHE A 43 -12.56 14.31 31.19
CA PHE A 43 -13.46 14.49 30.06
C PHE A 43 -14.77 15.11 30.54
N SER A 44 -15.18 16.16 29.85
CA SER A 44 -16.50 16.78 29.95
C SER A 44 -17.56 15.90 29.29
N GLU A 45 -18.83 16.26 29.42
CA GLU A 45 -19.92 15.54 28.77
C GLU A 45 -19.88 15.72 27.24
N ASP A 46 -19.53 16.92 26.76
CA ASP A 46 -19.30 17.18 25.34
C ASP A 46 -18.17 16.32 24.77
N ASP A 47 -17.08 16.12 25.53
CA ASP A 47 -15.99 15.24 25.12
C ASP A 47 -16.48 13.81 24.87
N LEU A 48 -17.43 13.33 25.66
CA LEU A 48 -18.00 12.00 25.48
C LEU A 48 -18.78 11.89 24.18
N THR A 49 -19.44 12.96 23.71
CA THR A 49 -20.16 12.96 22.42
C THR A 49 -19.20 12.88 21.23
N VAL A 50 -18.01 13.48 21.37
CA VAL A 50 -16.90 13.34 20.42
C VAL A 50 -16.39 11.91 20.42
N PHE A 51 -16.11 11.33 21.60
CA PHE A 51 -15.67 9.93 21.70
C PHE A 51 -16.70 8.93 21.17
N ALA A 52 -18.00 9.21 21.32
CA ALA A 52 -19.06 8.38 20.77
C ALA A 52 -19.02 8.35 19.24
N LEU A 53 -18.85 9.51 18.59
CA LEU A 53 -18.72 9.57 17.14
C LEU A 53 -17.45 8.86 16.66
N VAL A 54 -16.32 9.10 17.33
CA VAL A 54 -15.05 8.44 17.02
C VAL A 54 -15.20 6.92 17.13
N ALA A 55 -15.80 6.40 18.21
CA ALA A 55 -15.99 4.97 18.39
C ALA A 55 -16.87 4.35 17.30
N TYR A 56 -17.97 5.03 16.95
CA TYR A 56 -18.88 4.60 15.90
C TYR A 56 -18.19 4.53 14.52
N LEU A 57 -17.53 5.61 14.11
CA LEU A 57 -16.87 5.68 12.80
C LEU A 57 -15.66 4.74 12.72
N ARG A 58 -14.92 4.56 13.81
CA ARG A 58 -13.85 3.55 13.88
C ARG A 58 -14.38 2.12 13.79
N GLY A 59 -15.57 1.84 14.33
CA GLY A 59 -16.26 0.56 14.14
C GLY A 59 -16.65 0.29 12.68
N GLN A 60 -16.84 1.34 11.88
CA GLN A 60 -17.09 1.27 10.44
C GLN A 60 -15.81 1.30 9.59
N ASN A 61 -14.63 1.22 10.21
CA ASN A 61 -13.32 1.34 9.55
C ASN A 61 -13.08 2.70 8.86
N ALA A 62 -13.75 3.78 9.27
CA ALA A 62 -13.46 5.12 8.77
C ALA A 62 -12.02 5.54 9.12
N SER A 63 -11.39 6.32 8.22
CA SER A 63 -10.05 6.84 8.46
C SER A 63 -10.08 7.98 9.50
N TYR A 64 -8.95 8.32 10.11
CA TYR A 64 -8.91 9.46 11.03
C TYR A 64 -9.22 10.78 10.33
N ALA A 65 -8.84 10.94 9.07
CA ALA A 65 -9.16 12.13 8.27
C ALA A 65 -10.68 12.32 8.15
N ASP A 66 -11.43 11.27 7.81
CA ASP A 66 -12.89 11.35 7.70
C ASP A 66 -13.56 11.71 9.04
N ILE A 67 -12.99 11.22 10.15
CA ILE A 67 -13.47 11.53 11.50
C ILE A 67 -13.18 12.99 11.87
N HIS A 68 -12.01 13.53 11.48
CA HIS A 68 -11.68 14.94 11.64
C HIS A 68 -12.66 15.83 10.86
N ASP A 69 -12.98 15.46 9.62
CA ASP A 69 -13.91 16.20 8.77
C ASP A 69 -15.33 16.23 9.37
N ALA A 70 -15.84 15.08 9.83
CA ALA A 70 -17.13 15.01 10.51
C ALA A 70 -17.16 15.87 11.80
N LEU A 71 -16.11 15.80 12.62
CA LEU A 71 -16.02 16.59 13.85
C LEU A 71 -15.91 18.09 13.57
N ALA A 72 -15.22 18.49 12.50
CA ALA A 72 -15.10 19.87 12.04
C ALA A 72 -16.43 20.41 11.48
N ALA A 73 -17.23 19.55 10.84
CA ALA A 73 -18.60 19.87 10.42
C ALA A 73 -19.57 20.06 11.59
N GLY A 74 -19.15 19.72 12.81
CA GLY A 74 -19.96 19.85 14.02
C GLY A 74 -20.73 18.59 14.37
N ASP A 75 -20.51 17.48 13.67
CA ASP A 75 -21.19 16.22 13.96
C ASP A 75 -20.78 15.74 15.36
N ARG A 76 -21.78 15.34 16.14
CA ARG A 76 -21.61 14.77 17.48
C ARG A 76 -22.60 13.62 17.61
N MET A 77 -22.18 12.55 18.29
CA MET A 77 -23.06 11.41 18.53
C MET A 77 -23.47 11.37 20.00
N ASN A 78 -24.69 10.89 20.24
CA ASN A 78 -25.14 10.70 21.61
C ASN A 78 -24.29 9.62 22.29
N VAL A 79 -23.92 9.87 23.54
CA VAL A 79 -23.07 8.98 24.32
C VAL A 79 -23.83 7.68 24.57
N PRO A 80 -23.27 6.49 24.25
CA PRO A 80 -23.87 5.24 24.68
C PRO A 80 -23.92 5.28 26.19
N GLN A 81 -25.10 5.26 26.79
CA GLN A 81 -25.18 5.21 28.25
C GLN A 81 -24.55 3.90 28.69
N PRO A 82 -23.63 3.91 29.68
CA PRO A 82 -23.12 2.66 30.18
C PRO A 82 -24.33 1.89 30.64
N THR A 83 -24.42 0.62 30.26
CA THR A 83 -25.42 -0.31 30.77
C THR A 83 -25.19 -0.50 32.27
N ARG A 84 -25.43 0.53 33.10
CA ARG A 84 -26.14 0.30 34.35
C ARG A 84 -27.38 -0.44 33.92
N GLU A 85 -27.70 -1.53 34.60
CA GLU A 85 -29.02 -2.15 34.51
C GLU A 85 -30.09 -1.05 34.47
N LEU A 86 -30.52 -0.75 33.25
CA LEU A 86 -31.60 0.15 32.90
C LEU A 86 -32.54 -0.81 32.19
N VAL A 87 -33.64 -1.20 32.82
CA VAL A 87 -34.79 -0.28 32.96
C VAL A 87 -34.84 0.60 31.71
N VAL A 88 -35.24 -0.10 30.65
CA VAL A 88 -35.71 0.35 29.35
C VAL A 88 -36.36 1.74 29.39
N SER A 89 -35.78 2.68 28.62
CA SER A 89 -36.48 3.78 27.95
C SER A 89 -35.47 4.52 27.06
N GLY A 90 -35.56 4.60 25.74
CA GLY A 90 -36.54 4.08 24.79
C GLY A 90 -36.23 4.68 23.41
N ARG A 91 -36.30 3.87 22.35
CA ARG A 91 -36.82 4.29 21.04
C ARG A 91 -37.27 3.07 20.24
N THR A 92 -38.59 2.95 20.19
CA THR A 92 -39.43 2.39 19.11
C THR A 92 -39.13 0.97 18.67
N GLY A 93 -39.79 0.01 19.31
CA GLY A 93 -40.03 -1.33 18.74
C GLY A 93 -40.18 -2.47 19.74
N THR A 94 -39.74 -2.32 20.99
CA THR A 94 -39.89 -3.36 21.98
C THR A 94 -41.24 -3.23 22.70
N ASN A 95 -42.25 -3.89 22.14
CA ASN A 95 -43.35 -4.44 22.91
C ASN A 95 -42.75 -5.38 23.97
N VAL A 96 -42.27 -4.83 25.10
CA VAL A 96 -42.14 -5.61 26.33
C VAL A 96 -43.55 -5.60 26.90
N PRO A 97 -44.31 -6.69 26.80
CA PRO A 97 -45.66 -6.64 27.26
C PRO A 97 -45.63 -6.57 28.79
N LEU A 98 -46.38 -5.61 29.33
CA LEU A 98 -46.57 -5.38 30.75
C LEU A 98 -46.99 -6.71 31.39
N MET A 99 -46.15 -7.29 32.26
CA MET A 99 -46.56 -8.50 32.99
C MET A 99 -47.81 -8.16 33.82
N PRO A 100 -48.87 -8.97 33.75
CA PRO A 100 -49.96 -8.84 34.71
C PRO A 100 -49.39 -9.11 36.10
N SER A 101 -49.65 -8.21 37.05
CA SER A 101 -49.21 -8.34 38.44
C SER A 101 -49.68 -9.69 39.00
N PRO A 102 -48.82 -10.45 39.71
CA PRO A 102 -49.15 -11.79 40.22
C PRO A 102 -50.31 -11.80 41.23
N ASP A 103 -50.70 -10.62 41.73
CA ASP A 103 -51.73 -10.49 42.76
C ASP A 103 -53.18 -10.67 42.25
N PHE A 104 -53.44 -10.62 40.93
CA PHE A 104 -54.83 -10.63 40.41
C PHE A 104 -55.08 -11.36 39.07
N ALA A 105 -54.10 -12.06 38.49
CA ALA A 105 -54.30 -12.82 37.26
C ALA A 105 -54.50 -14.32 37.52
N PRO A 106 -55.51 -14.97 36.91
CA PRO A 106 -55.60 -16.43 36.86
C PRO A 106 -54.28 -17.01 36.35
N VAL A 107 -53.77 -18.05 37.01
CA VAL A 107 -52.49 -18.73 36.68
C VAL A 107 -52.37 -19.07 35.19
N GLU A 108 -53.49 -19.38 34.53
CA GLU A 108 -53.60 -19.67 33.09
C GLU A 108 -53.19 -18.48 32.21
N ILE A 109 -53.54 -17.25 32.59
CA ILE A 109 -53.18 -16.03 31.83
C ILE A 109 -51.66 -15.78 31.93
N PHE A 110 -51.08 -16.02 33.11
CA PHE A 110 -49.64 -15.88 33.30
C PHE A 110 -48.86 -16.95 32.53
N GLN A 111 -49.33 -18.20 32.49
CA GLN A 111 -48.72 -19.29 31.73
C GLN A 111 -48.75 -19.00 30.22
N LEU A 112 -49.92 -18.62 29.68
CA LEU A 112 -50.05 -18.25 28.26
C LEU A 112 -49.13 -17.08 27.88
N PHE A 113 -48.98 -16.12 28.79
CA PHE A 113 -48.08 -14.99 28.60
C PHE A 113 -46.61 -15.42 28.57
N ALA A 114 -46.18 -16.24 29.53
CA ALA A 114 -44.84 -16.77 29.59
C ALA A 114 -44.50 -17.66 28.37
N GLU A 115 -45.43 -18.48 27.90
CA GLU A 115 -45.28 -19.28 26.69
C GLU A 115 -45.09 -18.42 25.45
N LYS A 116 -45.93 -17.39 25.27
CA LYS A 116 -45.81 -16.46 24.14
C LYS A 116 -44.47 -15.72 24.14
N LEU A 117 -44.02 -15.28 25.32
CA LEU A 117 -42.73 -14.60 25.48
C LEU A 117 -41.56 -15.55 25.15
N THR A 118 -41.66 -16.80 25.59
CA THR A 118 -40.67 -17.85 25.30
C THR A 118 -40.61 -18.16 23.80
N GLN A 119 -41.77 -18.29 23.15
CA GLN A 119 -41.85 -18.49 21.69
C GLN A 119 -41.24 -17.30 20.92
N GLN A 120 -41.51 -16.07 21.35
CA GLN A 120 -40.94 -14.88 20.74
C GLN A 120 -39.41 -14.87 20.84
N TYR A 121 -38.85 -15.13 22.01
CA TYR A 121 -37.39 -15.18 22.18
C TYR A 121 -36.76 -16.35 21.42
N GLN A 122 -37.42 -17.52 21.38
CA GLN A 122 -36.94 -18.65 20.59
C GLN A 122 -36.90 -18.33 19.09
N ALA A 123 -37.88 -17.58 18.56
CA ALA A 123 -37.87 -17.13 17.18
C ALA A 123 -36.70 -16.16 16.91
N GLN A 124 -36.48 -15.17 17.78
CA GLN A 124 -35.36 -14.24 17.67
C GLN A 124 -33.99 -14.95 17.74
N ILE A 125 -33.84 -15.94 18.62
CA ILE A 125 -32.61 -16.74 18.73
C ILE A 125 -32.34 -17.52 17.43
N ARG A 126 -33.38 -18.06 16.80
CA ARG A 126 -33.23 -18.77 15.51
C ARG A 126 -32.79 -17.80 14.41
N GLU A 127 -33.45 -16.67 14.29
CA GLU A 127 -33.11 -15.64 13.30
C GLU A 127 -31.67 -15.16 13.45
N LEU A 128 -31.24 -14.84 14.68
CA LEU A 128 -29.86 -14.45 14.94
C LEU A 128 -28.86 -15.56 14.63
N ARG A 129 -29.22 -16.83 14.87
CA ARG A 129 -28.35 -17.96 14.53
C ARG A 129 -28.19 -18.10 13.01
N ASP A 130 -29.29 -18.01 12.27
CA ASP A 130 -29.29 -18.09 10.81
C ASP A 130 -28.46 -16.95 10.20
N GLU A 131 -28.55 -15.75 10.79
CA GLU A 131 -27.75 -14.59 10.40
C GLU A 131 -26.25 -14.80 10.67
N ILE A 132 -25.89 -15.32 11.86
CA ILE A 132 -24.50 -15.65 12.19
C ILE A 132 -23.94 -16.67 11.19
N GLU A 133 -24.74 -17.67 10.81
CA GLU A 133 -24.33 -18.66 9.81
C GLU A 133 -24.15 -18.03 8.42
N ARG A 134 -25.05 -17.12 8.02
CA ARG A 134 -24.92 -16.39 6.75
C ARG A 134 -23.64 -15.55 6.71
N ILE A 135 -23.42 -14.74 7.75
CA ILE A 135 -22.21 -13.91 7.87
C ILE A 135 -20.97 -14.80 7.93
N GLY A 136 -21.04 -15.95 8.59
CA GLY A 136 -19.96 -16.94 8.62
C GLY A 136 -19.58 -17.42 7.21
N ARG A 137 -20.58 -17.81 6.41
CA ARG A 137 -20.37 -18.23 5.02
C ARG A 137 -19.80 -17.11 4.14
N GLU A 138 -20.30 -15.89 4.29
CA GLU A 138 -19.77 -14.73 3.54
C GLU A 138 -18.32 -14.43 3.91
N ARG A 139 -18.00 -14.45 5.21
CA ARG A 139 -16.63 -14.24 5.70
C ARG A 139 -15.68 -15.30 5.14
N ASP A 140 -16.09 -16.56 5.15
CA ASP A 140 -15.26 -17.66 4.66
C ASP A 140 -15.07 -17.56 3.13
N TYR A 141 -16.12 -17.20 2.38
CA TYR A 141 -16.02 -16.89 0.95
C TYR A 141 -15.04 -15.76 0.65
N PHE A 142 -15.11 -14.65 1.39
CA PHE A 142 -14.18 -13.53 1.21
C PHE A 142 -12.75 -13.94 1.56
N ARG A 143 -12.55 -14.71 2.63
CA ARG A 143 -11.22 -15.22 3.00
C ARG A 143 -10.60 -16.02 1.85
N ASP A 144 -11.34 -16.97 1.29
CA ASP A 144 -10.86 -17.81 0.19
C ASP A 144 -10.51 -16.97 -1.05
N GLN A 145 -11.33 -15.97 -1.37
CA GLN A 145 -11.04 -15.01 -2.45
C GLN A 145 -9.78 -14.18 -2.19
N TYR A 146 -9.59 -13.69 -0.96
CA TYR A 146 -8.41 -12.93 -0.59
C TYR A 146 -7.14 -13.79 -0.69
N GLU A 147 -7.21 -15.04 -0.22
CA GLU A 147 -6.08 -15.97 -0.32
C GLU A 147 -5.73 -16.30 -1.78
N ALA A 148 -6.73 -16.55 -2.63
CA ALA A 148 -6.52 -16.79 -4.06
C ALA A 148 -5.84 -15.60 -4.74
N ARG A 149 -6.38 -14.38 -4.57
CA ARG A 149 -5.80 -13.16 -5.13
C ARG A 149 -4.41 -12.86 -4.59
N TYR A 150 -4.17 -13.15 -3.31
CA TYR A 150 -2.85 -12.98 -2.71
C TYR A 150 -1.81 -13.90 -3.37
N GLN A 151 -2.16 -15.16 -3.64
CA GLN A 151 -1.27 -16.06 -4.37
C GLN A 151 -1.05 -15.60 -5.81
N GLU A 152 -2.10 -15.16 -6.52
CA GLU A 152 -1.96 -14.61 -7.88
C GLU A 152 -1.00 -13.42 -7.93
N ILE A 153 -1.12 -12.48 -6.99
CA ILE A 153 -0.22 -11.32 -6.91
C ILE A 153 1.21 -11.76 -6.63
N LYS A 154 1.40 -12.70 -5.70
CA LYS A 154 2.71 -13.23 -5.36
C LYS A 154 3.38 -13.91 -6.55
N ASP A 155 2.63 -14.71 -7.30
CA ASP A 155 3.12 -15.37 -8.51
C ASP A 155 3.44 -14.36 -9.62
N ALA A 156 2.60 -13.34 -9.79
CA ALA A 156 2.85 -12.25 -10.73
C ALA A 156 4.13 -11.48 -10.38
N GLN A 157 4.37 -11.18 -9.10
CA GLN A 157 5.61 -10.55 -8.63
C GLN A 157 6.84 -11.41 -8.92
N ALA A 158 6.75 -12.73 -8.72
CA ALA A 158 7.83 -13.64 -9.06
C ALA A 158 8.15 -13.63 -10.57
N ARG A 159 7.13 -13.57 -11.42
CA ARG A 159 7.30 -13.46 -12.89
C ARG A 159 7.90 -12.11 -13.29
N VAL A 160 7.49 -11.02 -12.67
CA VAL A 160 8.06 -9.68 -12.91
C VAL A 160 9.54 -9.68 -12.56
N LEU A 161 9.91 -10.20 -11.39
CA LEU A 161 11.32 -10.30 -10.98
C LEU A 161 12.14 -11.13 -11.98
N GLN A 162 11.61 -12.26 -12.43
CA GLN A 162 12.26 -13.06 -13.48
C GLN A 162 12.42 -12.25 -14.78
N ALA A 163 11.39 -11.54 -15.23
CA ALA A 163 11.46 -10.69 -16.42
C ALA A 163 12.46 -9.53 -16.26
N GLU A 164 12.56 -8.91 -15.10
CA GLU A 164 13.55 -7.87 -14.82
C GLU A 164 14.97 -8.43 -14.93
N THR A 165 15.23 -9.62 -14.37
CA THR A 165 16.55 -10.25 -14.48
C THR A 165 16.90 -10.62 -15.92
N THR A 166 15.94 -11.06 -16.73
CA THR A 166 16.21 -11.37 -18.14
C THR A 166 16.45 -10.11 -18.96
N ILE A 167 15.69 -9.03 -18.72
CA ILE A 167 15.91 -7.73 -19.35
C ILE A 167 17.31 -7.21 -19.00
N ALA A 168 17.69 -7.21 -17.72
CA ALA A 168 19.02 -6.76 -17.30
C ALA A 168 20.13 -7.56 -18.01
N ARG A 169 19.97 -8.88 -18.16
CA ARG A 169 20.92 -9.70 -18.94
C ARG A 169 20.97 -9.27 -20.40
N GLN A 170 19.83 -9.07 -21.05
CA GLN A 170 19.77 -8.64 -22.45
C GLN A 170 20.40 -7.25 -22.65
N GLU A 171 20.21 -6.32 -21.70
CA GLU A 171 20.85 -5.00 -21.75
C GLU A 171 22.38 -5.11 -21.69
N THR A 172 22.92 -6.00 -20.85
CA THR A 172 24.37 -6.25 -20.82
C THR A 172 24.88 -6.84 -22.12
N GLU A 173 24.13 -7.76 -22.73
CA GLU A 173 24.47 -8.35 -24.03
C GLU A 173 24.45 -7.29 -25.15
N LEU A 174 23.45 -6.40 -25.17
CA LEU A 174 23.36 -5.29 -26.12
C LEU A 174 24.52 -4.29 -25.96
N ALA A 175 24.90 -3.97 -24.72
CA ALA A 175 26.05 -3.11 -24.45
C ALA A 175 27.36 -3.74 -24.98
N ASN A 176 27.55 -5.04 -24.76
CA ASN A 176 28.71 -5.77 -25.28
C ASN A 176 28.76 -5.78 -26.81
N LEU A 177 27.61 -6.00 -27.47
CA LEU A 177 27.52 -5.96 -28.94
C LEU A 177 27.81 -4.56 -29.49
N SER A 178 27.31 -3.50 -28.83
CA SER A 178 27.61 -2.12 -29.19
C SER A 178 29.12 -1.82 -29.13
N ASN A 179 29.78 -2.26 -28.05
CA ASN A 179 31.23 -2.12 -27.91
C ASN A 179 32.00 -2.87 -29.00
N LEU A 180 31.58 -4.10 -29.34
CA LEU A 180 32.19 -4.88 -30.41
C LEU A 180 32.03 -4.21 -31.79
N GLN A 181 30.86 -3.63 -32.06
CA GLN A 181 30.64 -2.87 -33.30
C GLN A 181 31.54 -1.64 -33.39
N GLN A 182 31.77 -0.96 -32.28
CA GLN A 182 32.67 0.19 -32.21
C GLN A 182 34.12 -0.25 -32.48
N GLN A 183 34.59 -1.32 -31.85
CA GLN A 183 35.91 -1.90 -32.09
C GLN A 183 36.10 -2.31 -33.56
N LEU A 184 35.10 -2.96 -34.17
CA LEU A 184 35.15 -3.33 -35.59
C LEU A 184 35.22 -2.12 -36.52
N LYS A 185 34.55 -1.00 -36.19
CA LYS A 185 34.67 0.25 -36.95
C LYS A 185 36.06 0.84 -36.84
N GLU A 186 36.59 0.90 -35.62
CA GLU A 186 37.96 1.40 -35.35
C GLU A 186 38.98 0.54 -36.10
N GLU A 187 38.89 -0.79 -36.02
CA GLU A 187 39.78 -1.70 -36.73
C GLU A 187 39.69 -1.51 -38.26
N ARG A 188 38.48 -1.36 -38.82
CA ARG A 188 38.31 -1.05 -40.25
C ARG A 188 38.99 0.26 -40.64
N THR A 189 38.84 1.30 -39.83
CA THR A 189 39.50 2.60 -40.09
C THR A 189 41.02 2.50 -39.99
N ALA A 190 41.55 1.79 -38.99
CA ALA A 190 42.97 1.53 -38.84
C ALA A 190 43.54 0.74 -40.02
N ARG A 191 42.87 -0.34 -40.45
CA ARG A 191 43.24 -1.13 -41.64
C ARG A 191 43.25 -0.27 -42.90
N MET A 192 42.26 0.61 -43.09
CA MET A 192 42.20 1.51 -44.24
C MET A 192 43.37 2.51 -44.23
N ASN A 193 43.73 3.07 -43.07
CA ASN A 193 44.88 3.95 -42.94
C ASN A 193 46.20 3.24 -43.26
N VAL A 194 46.38 2.01 -42.78
CA VAL A 194 47.57 1.18 -43.10
C VAL A 194 47.65 0.89 -44.60
N MET A 195 46.53 0.52 -45.23
CA MET A 195 46.50 0.28 -46.69
C MET A 195 46.87 1.53 -47.49
N ASN A 196 46.37 2.71 -47.09
CA ASN A 196 46.73 3.97 -47.73
C ASN A 196 48.22 4.31 -47.57
N GLN A 197 48.80 4.04 -46.39
CA GLN A 197 50.23 4.21 -46.14
C GLN A 197 51.08 3.24 -46.98
N LEU A 198 50.66 1.98 -47.09
CA LEU A 198 51.31 0.97 -47.92
C LEU A 198 51.33 1.40 -49.39
N ALA A 199 50.18 1.83 -49.93
CA ALA A 199 50.07 2.34 -51.29
C ALA A 199 50.98 3.55 -51.52
N ALA A 200 51.03 4.49 -50.57
CA ALA A 200 51.93 5.63 -50.65
C ALA A 200 53.42 5.24 -50.59
N ALA A 201 53.77 4.22 -49.80
CA ALA A 201 55.13 3.70 -49.73
C ALA A 201 55.54 2.97 -51.02
N GLN A 202 54.64 2.18 -51.61
CA GLN A 202 54.84 1.52 -52.92
C GLN A 202 55.08 2.56 -54.02
N ALA A 203 54.23 3.58 -54.12
CA ALA A 203 54.42 4.66 -55.10
C ALA A 203 55.75 5.41 -54.92
N LYS A 204 56.22 5.59 -53.67
CA LYS A 204 57.55 6.17 -53.40
C LYS A 204 58.68 5.24 -53.83
N ALA A 205 58.54 3.93 -53.60
CA ALA A 205 59.54 2.94 -54.01
C ALA A 205 59.67 2.89 -55.54
N GLU A 206 58.55 2.82 -56.27
CA GLU A 206 58.52 2.87 -57.74
C GLU A 206 59.19 4.14 -58.27
N LYS A 207 58.93 5.29 -57.63
CA LYS A 207 59.58 6.56 -58.00
C LYS A 207 61.10 6.55 -57.74
N MET A 208 61.57 5.92 -56.67
CA MET A 208 63.00 5.78 -56.39
C MET A 208 63.68 4.81 -57.38
N GLU A 209 63.01 3.71 -57.73
CA GLU A 209 63.50 2.74 -58.72
C GLU A 209 63.67 3.40 -60.10
N ALA A 210 62.69 4.20 -60.53
CA ALA A 210 62.79 5.00 -61.76
C ALA A 210 63.96 6.01 -61.73
N LEU A 211 64.25 6.61 -60.57
CA LEU A 211 65.39 7.52 -60.41
C LEU A 211 66.73 6.79 -60.51
N LEU A 212 66.85 5.61 -59.91
CA LEU A 212 68.07 4.78 -59.99
C LEU A 212 68.36 4.35 -61.43
N ASP A 213 67.34 3.92 -62.18
CA ASP A 213 67.48 3.58 -63.61
C ASP A 213 67.91 4.77 -64.46
N SER A 214 67.33 5.96 -64.21
CA SER A 214 67.72 7.19 -64.91
C SER A 214 69.15 7.64 -64.58
N GLY A 215 69.61 7.46 -63.34
CA GLY A 215 70.97 7.76 -62.91
C GLY A 215 72.02 6.84 -63.56
N GLN A 216 71.71 5.55 -63.73
CA GLN A 216 72.58 4.60 -64.45
C GLN A 216 72.68 4.90 -65.95
N GLN A 217 71.65 5.47 -66.58
CA GLN A 217 71.71 5.91 -67.97
C GLN A 217 72.58 7.16 -68.17
N GLN A 218 72.61 8.08 -67.19
CA GLN A 218 73.47 9.27 -67.25
C GLN A 218 74.97 8.94 -67.06
N ASP A 219 75.31 7.98 -66.20
CA ASP A 219 76.71 7.58 -65.97
C ASP A 219 77.31 6.81 -67.17
N LYS A 220 76.49 6.06 -67.92
CA LYS A 220 76.91 5.45 -69.20
C LYS A 220 77.10 6.49 -70.33
N GLY A 221 76.42 7.64 -70.28
CA GLY A 221 76.62 8.76 -71.20
C GLY A 221 77.89 9.58 -70.91
N GLY A 222 78.22 9.77 -69.63
CA GLY A 222 79.38 10.57 -69.20
C GLY A 222 80.75 9.95 -69.53
N ARG A 223 80.86 8.62 -69.55
CA ARG A 223 82.12 7.93 -69.92
C ARG A 223 82.43 7.91 -71.42
N SER A 224 81.50 8.32 -72.27
CA SER A 224 81.67 8.36 -73.75
C SER A 224 82.41 9.63 -74.25
N LEU A 225 82.55 10.66 -73.42
CA LEU A 225 83.11 11.95 -73.85
C LEU A 225 84.64 12.10 -73.73
N PHE A 226 85.37 11.08 -73.25
CA PHE A 226 86.84 11.14 -73.14
C PHE A 226 87.62 10.32 -74.18
N ALA A 227 86.96 9.77 -75.21
CA ALA A 227 87.63 9.04 -76.29
C ALA A 227 87.67 9.85 -77.60
N ARG A 228 88.28 11.04 -77.59
CA ARG A 228 88.77 11.70 -78.82
C ARG A 228 89.85 12.73 -78.48
N LYS A 229 91.10 12.28 -78.51
CA LYS A 229 92.26 12.96 -79.11
C LYS A 229 93.40 11.99 -79.23
#